data_AF-A0AAP0CDI4-F1
#
_entry.id   AF-A0AAP0CDI4-F1
#
_cell.length_a   1.000
_cell.length_b   1.000
_cell.length_c   1.000
_cell.angle_alpha   90.00
_cell.angle_beta   90.00
_cell.angle_gamma   90.00
#
_symmetry.space_group_name_H-M   'P 1'
#
loop_
_entity.id
_entity.type
_entity.pdbx_description
1 polymer ?
#
loop_
_entity_poly.entity_id
_entity_poly.type
_entity_poly.pdbx_seq_one_letter_code
_entity_poly.pdbx_strand_id
1 'polypeptide(L)'
;MKKKLQKAAALSTSSATVSTTTVDLKSLIQDHAQFFDKLVELIPAKFYLPVDEDSKPWFQGLSKVKKASLKQQTRENIKKSRRDRLDPEKSQTTTLDLLKKSITKNASDNKSSDDEEDDDEEEIEIKVKPITDFDGETSNVNKSVTYEELQQRLHHKLEMLRSNRGQGKRTMMMNEVRKRDNYTDKKRKREGNDSGANGKDASGSEKVKVEADFEFGKVKLGDEDGNKKKVKKVSKSKELEKAKKLKEAKKENVVVATKHSWKSATEKAMGVKVHDDPKLLKKSLHKEKKRREKSAGKWKDRVETQEKMREEKQAKRTGNIEERANQKKARKIAKREKKLMRPGFEGRKEGYIGGKSG
;
A
#
# COMPACT_ATOMS: atom_id res chain seq x y z
N MET A 1 -38.14 5.65 93.06
CA MET A 1 -38.24 6.93 93.79
C MET A 1 -37.37 7.98 93.07
N LYS A 2 -37.99 9.12 92.71
CA LYS A 2 -37.50 10.48 92.38
C LYS A 2 -36.04 10.73 91.88
N LYS A 3 -35.96 11.30 90.65
CA LYS A 3 -35.12 12.40 90.04
C LYS A 3 -33.84 12.86 90.81
N LYS A 4 -32.70 13.29 90.21
CA LYS A 4 -32.48 14.28 89.12
C LYS A 4 -30.96 14.39 88.72
N LEU A 5 -30.72 14.71 87.43
CA LEU A 5 -29.54 15.18 86.64
C LEU A 5 -28.14 15.47 87.26
N GLN A 6 -27.07 15.22 86.46
CA GLN A 6 -26.07 16.21 85.90
C GLN A 6 -25.07 15.50 84.94
N LYS A 7 -25.08 15.81 83.63
CA LYS A 7 -24.20 16.68 82.78
C LYS A 7 -22.84 16.05 82.36
N ALA A 8 -22.64 16.00 81.04
CA ALA A 8 -21.56 15.34 80.30
C ALA A 8 -20.20 16.07 80.31
N ALA A 9 -19.11 15.31 80.16
CA ALA A 9 -17.77 15.77 79.84
C ALA A 9 -17.21 14.96 78.65
N ALA A 10 -16.70 15.67 77.63
CA ALA A 10 -16.09 15.14 76.42
C ALA A 10 -14.57 14.98 76.60
N LEU A 11 -14.01 13.90 76.03
CA LEU A 11 -12.57 13.65 75.97
C LEU A 11 -11.97 14.16 74.65
N SER A 12 -10.81 14.78 74.79
CA SER A 12 -9.94 15.41 73.79
C SER A 12 -9.22 14.37 72.90
N THR A 13 -9.22 14.62 71.59
CA THR A 13 -8.41 13.92 70.57
C THR A 13 -7.22 14.79 70.15
N SER A 14 -6.04 14.16 70.13
CA SER A 14 -4.74 14.75 69.81
C SER A 14 -4.58 15.11 68.33
N SER A 15 -4.13 16.34 68.11
CA SER A 15 -3.78 16.96 66.82
C SER A 15 -2.52 16.33 66.20
N ALA A 16 -2.58 16.04 64.90
CA ALA A 16 -1.42 15.78 64.04
C ALA A 16 -1.11 17.05 63.22
N THR A 17 0.07 17.62 63.46
CA THR A 17 0.58 18.81 62.78
C THR A 17 1.10 18.44 61.38
N VAL A 18 0.45 18.94 60.33
CA VAL A 18 0.96 18.92 58.95
C VAL A 18 1.80 20.18 58.75
N SER A 19 3.11 19.99 58.57
CA SER A 19 4.04 21.07 58.22
C SER A 19 3.78 21.56 56.79
N THR A 20 3.33 22.81 56.65
CA THR A 20 3.19 23.50 55.36
C THR A 20 4.56 23.94 54.86
N THR A 21 5.09 23.30 53.82
CA THR A 21 6.28 23.76 53.10
C THR A 21 5.90 24.95 52.22
N THR A 22 6.61 26.06 52.35
CA THR A 22 6.55 27.19 51.41
C THR A 22 7.23 26.78 50.10
N VAL A 23 6.54 25.99 49.29
CA VAL A 23 7.04 25.58 47.97
C VAL A 23 7.07 26.83 47.07
N ASP A 24 8.23 27.12 46.47
CA ASP A 24 8.35 28.20 45.50
C ASP A 24 7.45 27.90 44.30
N LEU A 25 6.36 28.65 44.16
CA LEU A 25 5.35 28.41 43.12
C LEU A 25 5.96 28.47 41.72
N LYS A 26 7.01 29.28 41.52
CA LYS A 26 7.70 29.38 40.23
C LYS A 26 8.41 28.08 39.87
N SER A 27 9.12 27.47 40.82
CA SER A 27 9.79 26.20 40.59
C SER A 27 8.77 25.08 40.33
N LEU A 28 7.66 25.06 41.07
CA LEU A 28 6.59 24.08 40.88
C LEU A 28 5.94 24.18 39.49
N ILE A 29 5.67 25.41 39.02
CA ILE A 29 5.12 25.64 37.68
C ILE A 29 6.12 25.18 36.60
N GLN A 30 7.41 25.45 36.80
CA GLN A 30 8.45 25.02 35.87
C GLN A 30 8.60 23.49 35.83
N ASP A 31 8.53 22.82 36.97
CA ASP A 31 8.55 21.36 37.06
C ASP A 31 7.33 20.73 36.37
N HIS A 32 6.14 21.33 36.56
CA HIS A 32 4.92 20.90 35.88
C HIS A 32 5.02 21.12 34.35
N ALA A 33 5.55 22.24 33.89
CA ALA A 33 5.75 22.51 32.47
C ALA A 33 6.69 21.46 31.84
N GLN A 34 7.82 21.16 32.48
CA GLN A 34 8.73 20.10 32.04
C GLN A 34 8.09 18.71 32.06
N PHE A 35 7.22 18.43 33.03
CA PHE A 35 6.48 17.18 33.09
C PHE A 35 5.52 17.02 31.90
N PHE A 36 4.77 18.07 31.57
CA PHE A 36 3.88 18.05 30.40
C PHE A 36 4.66 17.93 29.09
N ASP A 37 5.81 18.59 28.96
CA ASP A 37 6.67 18.46 27.79
C ASP A 37 7.10 17.00 27.58
N LYS A 38 7.55 16.31 28.64
CA LYS A 38 7.88 14.88 28.62
C LYS A 38 6.69 14.00 28.26
N LEU A 39 5.48 14.34 28.71
CA LEU A 39 4.27 13.60 28.33
C LEU A 39 3.98 13.73 26.84
N VAL A 40 4.14 14.92 26.25
CA VAL A 40 3.94 15.15 24.82
C VAL A 40 5.02 14.44 24.00
N GLU A 41 6.24 14.30 24.52
CA GLU A 41 7.32 13.53 23.88
C GLU A 41 7.01 12.03 23.75
N LEU A 42 6.27 11.47 24.71
CA LEU A 42 5.87 10.05 24.67
C LEU A 42 4.84 9.75 23.58
N ILE A 43 4.12 10.77 23.12
CA ILE A 43 3.08 10.61 22.09
C ILE A 43 3.72 10.82 20.72
N PRO A 44 3.60 9.85 19.79
CA PRO A 44 4.21 9.99 18.46
C PRO A 44 3.76 11.26 17.73
N ALA A 45 4.72 11.98 17.15
CA ALA A 45 4.51 13.23 16.41
C ALA A 45 3.44 13.13 15.30
N LYS A 46 3.19 11.92 14.77
CA LYS A 46 2.15 11.64 13.76
C LYS A 46 0.74 12.09 14.18
N PHE A 47 0.45 12.16 15.47
CA PHE A 47 -0.88 12.56 15.96
C PHE A 47 -1.05 14.08 16.08
N TYR A 48 0.05 14.83 16.12
CA TYR A 48 0.04 16.29 16.24
C TYR A 48 0.35 17.01 14.94
N LEU A 49 1.21 16.43 14.08
CA LEU A 49 1.51 16.99 12.78
C LEU A 49 0.52 16.46 11.73
N PRO A 50 -0.10 17.35 10.91
CA PRO A 50 -0.87 16.93 9.75
C PRO A 50 -0.03 16.02 8.86
N VAL A 51 -0.57 14.85 8.54
CA VAL A 51 0.05 14.00 7.52
C VAL A 51 -0.33 14.61 6.18
N ASP A 52 0.57 15.38 5.58
CA ASP A 52 0.40 15.86 4.22
C ASP A 52 0.08 14.66 3.32
N GLU A 53 -1.18 14.51 2.90
CA GLU A 53 -1.60 13.38 2.04
C GLU A 53 -0.83 13.40 0.71
N ASP A 54 -0.35 14.57 0.31
CA ASP A 54 0.51 14.82 -0.84
C ASP A 54 1.98 14.38 -0.66
N SER A 55 2.42 14.13 0.58
CA SER A 55 3.78 13.65 0.86
C SER A 55 4.06 12.26 0.29
N LYS A 56 3.00 11.53 -0.07
CA LYS A 56 3.08 10.19 -0.67
C LYS A 56 2.56 10.21 -2.10
N PRO A 57 3.33 10.80 -3.04
CA PRO A 57 2.91 10.94 -4.43
C PRO A 57 2.54 9.58 -5.01
N TRP A 58 1.29 9.46 -5.44
CA TRP A 58 0.78 8.28 -6.10
C TRP A 58 1.53 8.10 -7.44
N PHE A 59 2.32 7.03 -7.55
CA PHE A 59 3.17 6.80 -8.72
C PHE A 59 2.39 6.47 -10.00
N GLN A 60 1.08 6.24 -9.94
CA GLN A 60 0.25 5.95 -11.11
C GLN A 60 -0.12 7.27 -11.80
N GLY A 61 0.05 7.35 -13.13
CA GLY A 61 -0.18 8.58 -13.91
C GLY A 61 1.08 9.39 -14.24
N LEU A 62 2.17 9.27 -13.47
CA LEU A 62 3.42 10.01 -13.78
C LEU A 62 4.18 9.45 -14.99
N SER A 63 4.86 10.33 -15.74
CA SER A 63 5.73 9.95 -16.86
C SER A 63 6.93 9.12 -16.40
N LYS A 64 7.56 8.37 -17.31
CA LYS A 64 8.71 7.49 -16.98
C LYS A 64 9.88 8.27 -16.36
N VAL A 65 10.13 9.49 -16.84
CA VAL A 65 11.20 10.37 -16.35
C VAL A 65 10.87 10.88 -14.94
N LYS A 66 9.66 11.39 -14.72
CA LYS A 66 9.21 11.84 -13.39
C LYS A 66 9.20 10.70 -12.36
N LYS A 67 8.89 9.47 -12.78
CA LYS A 67 9.01 8.28 -11.92
C LYS A 67 10.45 7.95 -11.55
N ALA A 68 11.40 8.16 -12.46
CA ALA A 68 12.81 7.88 -12.20
C ALA A 68 13.39 8.90 -11.22
N SER A 69 13.13 10.19 -11.42
CA SER A 69 13.57 11.27 -10.51
C SER A 69 12.98 11.09 -9.11
N LEU A 70 11.68 10.82 -9.00
CA LEU A 70 11.03 10.61 -7.70
C LEU A 70 11.57 9.37 -6.97
N LYS A 71 11.92 8.29 -7.69
CA LYS A 71 12.60 7.12 -7.12
C LYS A 71 14.03 7.42 -6.69
N GLN A 72 14.76 8.29 -7.39
CA GLN A 72 16.08 8.76 -6.98
C GLN A 72 15.99 9.58 -5.70
N GLN A 73 15.07 10.55 -5.64
CA GLN A 73 14.78 11.33 -4.43
C GLN A 73 14.38 10.42 -3.25
N THR A 74 13.53 9.42 -3.48
CA THR A 74 13.17 8.45 -2.43
C THR A 74 14.40 7.71 -1.91
N ARG A 75 15.31 7.28 -2.79
CA ARG A 75 16.55 6.60 -2.40
C ARG A 75 17.49 7.52 -1.63
N GLU A 76 17.60 8.78 -2.04
CA GLU A 76 18.40 9.80 -1.36
C GLU A 76 17.82 10.12 0.02
N ASN A 77 16.50 10.28 0.15
CA ASN A 77 15.83 10.51 1.42
C ASN A 77 16.02 9.33 2.39
N ILE A 78 15.96 8.08 1.90
CA ILE A 78 16.28 6.91 2.72
C ILE A 78 17.75 6.91 3.16
N LYS A 79 18.68 7.32 2.29
CA LYS A 79 20.11 7.44 2.66
C LYS A 79 20.34 8.54 3.67
N LYS A 80 19.71 9.71 3.50
CA LYS A 80 19.77 10.85 4.43
C LYS A 80 19.21 10.44 5.79
N SER A 81 17.99 9.89 5.84
CA SER A 81 17.39 9.36 7.07
C SER A 81 18.26 8.33 7.78
N ARG A 82 18.97 7.46 7.05
CA ARG A 82 19.93 6.52 7.66
C ARG A 82 21.16 7.20 8.27
N ARG A 83 21.64 8.28 7.65
CA ARG A 83 22.73 9.11 8.20
C ARG A 83 22.24 9.90 9.40
N ASP A 84 21.10 10.55 9.27
CA ASP A 84 20.51 11.35 10.35
C ASP A 84 20.21 10.50 11.59
N ARG A 85 19.84 9.22 11.42
CA ARG A 85 19.67 8.27 12.54
C ARG A 85 20.99 7.97 13.29
N LEU A 86 22.13 8.24 12.69
CA LEU A 86 23.46 8.07 13.29
C LEU A 86 24.07 9.40 13.75
N ASP A 87 23.41 10.54 13.47
CA ASP A 87 23.86 11.86 13.91
C ASP A 87 23.24 12.15 15.29
N PRO A 88 24.04 12.37 16.35
CA PRO A 88 23.53 12.58 17.70
C PRO A 88 22.62 13.82 17.80
N GLU A 89 23.01 14.93 17.15
CA GLU A 89 22.25 16.19 17.09
C GLU A 89 20.85 16.03 16.48
N LYS A 90 20.69 15.18 15.45
CA LYS A 90 19.40 14.96 14.78
C LYS A 90 18.58 13.85 15.42
N SER A 91 19.22 12.94 16.14
CA SER A 91 18.53 11.88 16.88
C SER A 91 17.74 12.40 18.07
N GLN A 92 18.04 13.63 18.51
CA GLN A 92 17.37 14.33 19.61
C GLN A 92 16.17 15.18 19.16
N THR A 93 15.76 15.16 17.89
CA THR A 93 14.57 15.92 17.47
C THR A 93 13.33 15.37 18.17
N THR A 94 12.85 16.09 19.19
CA THR A 94 11.68 15.71 19.97
C THR A 94 10.40 16.01 19.21
N THR A 95 9.27 15.45 19.66
CA THR A 95 7.96 15.71 19.03
C THR A 95 7.59 17.20 19.11
N LEU A 96 7.98 17.85 20.21
CA LEU A 96 7.87 19.30 20.41
C LEU A 96 8.74 20.09 19.44
N ASP A 97 9.97 19.66 19.18
CA ASP A 97 10.85 20.31 18.20
C ASP A 97 10.25 20.28 16.78
N LEU A 98 9.67 19.14 16.39
CA LEU A 98 8.93 19.02 15.14
C LEU A 98 7.69 19.94 15.09
N LEU A 99 6.98 20.07 16.20
CA LEU A 99 5.82 20.95 16.31
C LEU A 99 6.24 22.42 16.20
N LYS A 100 7.25 22.85 16.96
CA LYS A 100 7.83 24.20 16.88
C LYS A 100 8.29 24.53 15.47
N LYS A 101 8.98 23.60 14.80
CA LYS A 101 9.40 23.75 13.41
C LYS A 101 8.25 23.89 12.43
N SER A 102 7.14 23.19 12.66
CA SER A 102 5.94 23.32 11.80
C SER A 102 5.25 24.67 11.99
N ILE A 103 5.19 25.16 13.24
CA ILE A 103 4.61 26.47 13.58
C ILE A 103 5.48 27.58 12.99
N THR A 104 6.80 27.54 13.14
CA THR A 104 7.69 28.56 12.57
C THR A 104 7.66 28.56 11.05
N LYS A 105 7.57 27.38 10.41
CA LYS A 105 7.39 27.27 8.96
C LYS A 105 6.07 27.90 8.50
N ASN A 106 4.96 27.59 9.18
CA ASN A 106 3.67 28.18 8.85
C ASN A 106 3.65 29.70 9.10
N ALA A 107 4.34 30.17 10.15
CA ALA A 107 4.49 31.59 10.43
C ALA A 107 5.33 32.31 9.36
N SER A 108 6.42 31.70 8.87
CA SER A 108 7.20 32.27 7.76
C SER A 108 6.45 32.25 6.43
N ASP A 109 5.66 31.20 6.17
CA ASP A 109 4.83 31.13 4.96
C ASP A 109 3.71 32.18 4.98
N ASN A 110 3.20 32.57 6.16
CA ASN A 110 2.27 33.69 6.32
C ASN A 110 2.95 35.07 6.27
N LYS A 111 4.21 35.19 6.72
CA LYS A 111 4.94 36.47 6.76
C LYS A 111 5.53 36.89 5.40
N SER A 112 5.50 36.04 4.38
CA SER A 112 5.92 36.43 3.01
C SER A 112 4.78 37.00 2.16
N SER A 113 3.59 37.23 2.73
CA SER A 113 2.40 37.69 2.00
C SER A 113 1.90 39.07 2.42
N ASP A 114 2.56 39.76 3.35
CA ASP A 114 2.11 41.07 3.82
C ASP A 114 3.33 41.90 4.23
N ASP A 115 3.77 42.76 3.32
CA ASP A 115 4.87 43.71 3.48
C ASP A 115 4.31 45.07 3.06
N GLU A 116 3.65 45.75 3.99
CA GLU A 116 3.53 47.21 4.10
C GLU A 116 3.32 47.53 5.59
N GLU A 117 4.07 48.52 6.05
CA GLU A 117 4.25 48.98 7.42
C GLU A 117 2.97 49.57 8.03
N ASP A 118 2.66 49.26 9.29
CA ASP A 118 2.46 50.30 10.31
C ASP A 118 2.46 49.73 11.74
N ASP A 119 3.09 50.53 12.59
CA ASP A 119 3.31 50.40 14.03
C ASP A 119 1.97 50.39 14.80
N ASP A 120 1.80 49.48 15.76
CA ASP A 120 1.09 49.71 17.04
C ASP A 120 0.93 48.38 17.81
N GLU A 121 1.44 48.38 19.04
CA GLU A 121 1.35 47.29 20.02
C GLU A 121 -0.08 47.13 20.55
N GLU A 122 -0.81 46.09 20.14
CA GLU A 122 -1.98 45.60 20.90
C GLU A 122 -2.05 44.05 20.93
N GLU A 123 -2.35 43.51 22.13
CA GLU A 123 -2.53 42.09 22.43
C GLU A 123 -3.59 41.42 21.53
N ILE A 124 -3.18 40.50 20.65
CA ILE A 124 -4.11 39.74 19.81
C ILE A 124 -4.56 38.47 20.53
N GLU A 125 -5.77 38.53 21.08
CA GLU A 125 -6.55 37.44 21.65
C GLU A 125 -6.88 36.35 20.60
N ILE A 126 -6.39 35.12 20.83
CA ILE A 126 -6.57 33.99 19.90
C ILE A 126 -8.01 33.46 19.95
N LYS A 127 -8.87 33.92 19.03
CA LYS A 127 -10.18 33.30 18.75
C LYS A 127 -10.03 32.07 17.84
N VAL A 128 -10.02 30.88 18.43
CA VAL A 128 -10.14 29.61 17.70
C VAL A 128 -11.58 29.45 17.20
N LYS A 129 -11.78 29.59 15.88
CA LYS A 129 -13.03 29.22 15.20
C LYS A 129 -13.12 27.70 15.04
N PRO A 130 -14.21 27.03 15.43
CA PRO A 130 -14.43 25.64 15.03
C PRO A 130 -14.70 25.57 13.53
N ILE A 131 -13.90 24.75 12.83
CA ILE A 131 -14.18 24.32 11.45
C ILE A 131 -15.37 23.37 11.49
N THR A 132 -16.55 23.94 11.28
CA THR A 132 -17.72 23.23 10.76
C THR A 132 -18.09 23.95 9.47
N ASP A 133 -17.74 23.36 8.33
CA ASP A 133 -18.40 23.53 7.03
C ASP A 133 -17.78 22.54 6.02
N PHE A 134 -18.32 21.31 6.01
CA PHE A 134 -18.32 20.46 4.83
C PHE A 134 -19.78 20.25 4.46
N ASP A 135 -20.26 21.12 3.57
CA ASP A 135 -21.62 21.11 3.07
C ASP A 135 -21.73 20.16 1.87
N GLY A 136 -22.69 19.23 1.95
CA GLY A 136 -22.80 18.09 1.05
C GLY A 136 -23.95 17.13 1.39
N GLU A 137 -25.14 17.70 1.60
CA GLU A 137 -26.44 17.10 1.30
C GLU A 137 -27.06 16.13 2.33
N THR A 138 -27.81 16.71 3.27
CA THR A 138 -28.79 16.03 4.12
C THR A 138 -30.11 15.81 3.39
N SER A 139 -30.60 14.57 3.34
CA SER A 139 -32.05 14.31 3.39
C SER A 139 -32.40 12.89 3.84
N ASN A 140 -31.91 12.45 5.01
CA ASN A 140 -32.64 11.45 5.83
C ASN A 140 -32.00 11.17 7.20
N VAL A 141 -31.99 12.14 8.10
CA VAL A 141 -31.59 11.86 9.50
C VAL A 141 -32.61 12.48 10.44
N ASN A 142 -33.81 11.92 10.45
CA ASN A 142 -34.78 12.05 11.55
C ASN A 142 -35.64 10.78 11.66
N LYS A 143 -35.01 9.61 11.58
CA LYS A 143 -35.56 8.38 12.18
C LYS A 143 -34.62 7.99 13.30
N SER A 144 -35.05 8.23 14.54
CA SER A 144 -34.39 7.69 15.73
C SER A 144 -34.32 6.17 15.57
N VAL A 145 -33.12 5.66 15.28
CA VAL A 145 -32.87 4.22 15.16
C VAL A 145 -33.15 3.60 16.52
N THR A 146 -34.13 2.71 16.58
CA THR A 146 -34.45 1.99 17.81
C THR A 146 -33.30 1.04 18.15
N TYR A 147 -33.12 0.75 19.44
CA TYR A 147 -32.02 -0.10 19.93
C TYR A 147 -31.97 -1.48 19.22
N GLU A 148 -33.14 -2.03 18.90
CA GLU A 148 -33.29 -3.28 18.15
C GLU A 148 -32.79 -3.19 16.71
N GLU A 149 -33.02 -2.06 16.04
CA GLU A 149 -32.58 -1.81 14.67
C GLU A 149 -31.04 -1.66 14.60
N LEU A 150 -30.44 -1.07 15.64
CA LEU A 150 -28.99 -1.03 15.82
C LEU A 150 -28.40 -2.43 16.06
N GLN A 151 -29.03 -3.24 16.91
CA GLN A 151 -28.63 -4.63 17.15
C GLN A 151 -28.72 -5.47 15.87
N GLN A 152 -29.81 -5.36 15.11
CA GLN A 152 -29.97 -6.06 13.84
C GLN A 152 -28.92 -5.62 12.81
N ARG A 153 -28.62 -4.33 12.73
CA ARG A 153 -27.56 -3.80 11.85
C ARG A 153 -26.18 -4.29 12.25
N LEU A 154 -25.92 -4.41 13.56
CA LEU A 154 -24.68 -5.00 14.09
C LEU A 154 -24.59 -6.49 13.77
N HIS A 155 -25.67 -7.27 13.98
CA HIS A 155 -25.73 -8.69 13.65
C HIS A 155 -25.52 -8.92 12.14
N HIS A 156 -26.16 -8.12 11.30
CA HIS A 156 -25.97 -8.17 9.84
C HIS A 156 -24.53 -7.82 9.44
N LYS A 157 -23.92 -6.80 10.07
CA LYS A 157 -22.51 -6.45 9.82
C LYS A 157 -21.54 -7.54 10.30
N LEU A 158 -21.82 -8.18 11.42
CA LEU A 158 -21.05 -9.31 11.94
C LEU A 158 -21.20 -10.54 11.04
N GLU A 159 -22.40 -10.80 10.51
CA GLU A 159 -22.67 -11.90 9.59
C GLU A 159 -21.98 -11.68 8.24
N MET A 160 -22.01 -10.47 7.69
CA MET A 160 -21.21 -10.07 6.53
C MET A 160 -19.70 -10.26 6.78
N LEU A 161 -19.20 -9.87 7.95
CA LEU A 161 -17.79 -10.05 8.31
C LEU A 161 -17.41 -11.51 8.60
N ARG A 162 -18.37 -12.38 8.93
CA ARG A 162 -18.17 -13.82 9.13
C ARG A 162 -18.22 -14.59 7.81
N SER A 163 -19.16 -14.25 6.92
CA SER A 163 -19.25 -14.80 5.56
C SER A 163 -18.08 -14.35 4.68
N ASN A 164 -17.62 -13.09 4.82
CA ASN A 164 -16.42 -12.60 4.14
C ASN A 164 -15.09 -13.12 4.75
N ARG A 165 -15.15 -13.78 5.92
CA ARG A 165 -14.00 -14.48 6.53
C ARG A 165 -13.82 -15.91 6.02
N GLY A 166 -14.66 -16.35 5.07
CA GLY A 166 -14.46 -17.55 4.27
C GLY A 166 -14.19 -18.82 5.07
N GLN A 167 -15.21 -19.66 5.19
CA GLN A 167 -15.02 -21.11 5.29
C GLN A 167 -13.98 -21.55 4.24
N GLY A 168 -12.74 -21.81 4.65
CA GLY A 168 -11.75 -22.25 3.69
C GLY A 168 -10.32 -22.14 4.20
N LYS A 169 -9.69 -23.31 4.39
CA LYS A 169 -8.46 -23.78 3.72
C LYS A 169 -7.19 -22.90 3.75
N ARG A 170 -7.24 -21.60 4.04
CA ARG A 170 -6.11 -20.67 4.19
C ARG A 170 -5.45 -20.80 5.56
N THR A 171 -6.21 -21.08 6.62
CA THR A 171 -5.66 -21.34 7.96
C THR A 171 -4.88 -22.65 8.01
N MET A 172 -5.36 -23.69 7.33
CA MET A 172 -4.64 -24.96 7.15
C MET A 172 -3.33 -24.76 6.39
N MET A 173 -3.34 -24.01 5.27
CA MET A 173 -2.14 -23.75 4.48
C MET A 173 -1.09 -22.91 5.22
N MET A 174 -1.51 -21.97 6.08
CA MET A 174 -0.59 -21.13 6.85
C MET A 174 0.05 -21.89 8.01
N ASN A 175 -0.67 -22.83 8.63
CA ASN A 175 -0.13 -23.73 9.66
C ASN A 175 0.77 -24.82 9.07
N GLU A 176 0.52 -25.28 7.86
CA GLU A 176 1.34 -26.29 7.17
C GLU A 176 2.66 -25.73 6.63
N VAL A 177 2.73 -24.42 6.35
CA VAL A 177 3.98 -23.73 5.99
C VAL A 177 4.86 -23.42 7.21
N ARG A 178 4.28 -23.31 8.41
CA ARG A 178 5.02 -23.03 9.65
C ARG A 178 5.69 -24.26 10.27
N LYS A 179 5.33 -25.48 9.86
CA LYS A 179 5.95 -26.76 10.32
C LYS A 179 7.15 -27.23 9.47
N ARG A 180 7.82 -26.34 8.73
CA ARG A 180 9.11 -26.67 8.08
C ARG A 180 10.25 -26.04 8.86
N ASP A 181 10.90 -26.85 9.70
CA ASP A 181 12.01 -26.51 10.60
C ASP A 181 13.33 -26.12 9.91
N ASN A 182 13.33 -25.57 8.69
CA ASN A 182 14.59 -25.25 8.00
C ASN A 182 14.49 -24.07 7.02
N TYR A 183 13.79 -23.01 7.40
CA TYR A 183 13.85 -21.73 6.67
C TYR A 183 14.59 -20.68 7.51
N THR A 184 15.90 -20.86 7.67
CA THR A 184 16.76 -19.79 8.17
C THR A 184 16.79 -18.66 7.15
N ASP A 185 16.30 -17.50 7.58
CA ASP A 185 16.36 -16.21 6.91
C ASP A 185 17.83 -15.80 6.65
N LYS A 186 18.43 -16.32 5.58
CA LYS A 186 19.67 -15.76 5.02
C LYS A 186 19.33 -14.45 4.31
N LYS A 187 19.21 -13.39 5.12
CA LYS A 187 19.37 -11.99 4.72
C LYS A 187 20.59 -11.89 3.80
N ARG A 188 20.35 -11.73 2.49
CA ARG A 188 21.39 -11.34 1.55
C ARG A 188 21.74 -9.88 1.84
N LYS A 189 22.87 -9.69 2.53
CA LYS A 189 23.65 -8.46 2.51
C LYS A 189 23.92 -8.14 1.03
N ARG A 190 23.35 -7.05 0.52
CA ARG A 190 23.65 -6.53 -0.80
C ARG A 190 24.82 -5.56 -0.60
N GLU A 191 26.02 -6.03 -0.87
CA GLU A 191 27.21 -5.18 -0.86
C GLU A 191 27.13 -4.15 -1.99
N GLY A 192 27.61 -2.95 -1.66
CA GLY A 192 27.62 -1.79 -2.54
C GLY A 192 28.54 -2.03 -3.72
N ASN A 193 28.00 -1.85 -4.91
CA ASN A 193 28.77 -1.70 -6.13
C ASN A 193 29.25 -0.25 -6.16
N ASP A 194 30.47 -0.01 -5.68
CA ASP A 194 31.20 1.21 -5.95
C ASP A 194 32.00 1.04 -7.25
N SER A 195 32.02 2.09 -8.04
CA SER A 195 32.55 2.12 -9.39
C SER A 195 33.52 3.30 -9.49
N GLY A 196 34.77 3.01 -9.78
CA GLY A 196 35.71 4.00 -10.28
C GLY A 196 37.15 3.77 -9.82
N ALA A 197 38.02 3.37 -10.74
CA ALA A 197 39.25 4.10 -11.05
C ALA A 197 40.01 3.32 -12.13
N ASN A 198 40.05 3.94 -13.31
CA ASN A 198 40.90 3.57 -14.43
C ASN A 198 42.28 4.18 -14.15
N GLY A 199 43.32 3.38 -14.13
CA GLY A 199 44.70 3.83 -13.97
C GLY A 199 45.63 2.77 -14.55
N LYS A 200 46.01 2.97 -15.82
CA LYS A 200 47.19 2.34 -16.40
C LYS A 200 48.41 2.99 -15.73
N ASP A 201 49.40 2.20 -15.32
CA ASP A 201 50.79 2.45 -15.70
C ASP A 201 51.67 1.25 -15.36
N ALA A 202 52.72 1.13 -16.17
CA ALA A 202 53.60 -0.01 -16.34
C ALA A 202 54.71 -0.10 -15.29
N SER A 203 55.19 -1.31 -15.02
CA SER A 203 56.63 -1.69 -15.04
C SER A 203 56.84 -3.04 -14.36
N GLY A 204 57.71 -3.85 -14.95
CA GLY A 204 57.98 -5.22 -14.54
C GLY A 204 58.67 -5.35 -13.19
N SER A 205 58.33 -6.42 -12.47
CA SER A 205 59.29 -7.17 -11.68
C SER A 205 58.75 -8.58 -11.46
N GLU A 206 59.60 -9.54 -11.78
CA GLU A 206 59.42 -10.97 -11.59
C GLU A 206 59.19 -11.29 -10.11
N LYS A 207 57.95 -11.62 -9.77
CA LYS A 207 57.60 -12.31 -8.52
C LYS A 207 56.58 -13.39 -8.85
N VAL A 208 57.02 -14.64 -8.74
CA VAL A 208 56.14 -15.82 -8.73
C VAL A 208 55.22 -15.68 -7.53
N LYS A 209 54.03 -15.17 -7.80
CA LYS A 209 52.96 -14.97 -6.82
C LYS A 209 51.90 -16.00 -7.17
N VAL A 210 51.89 -17.10 -6.41
CA VAL A 210 50.78 -18.06 -6.45
C VAL A 210 49.58 -17.36 -5.78
N GLU A 211 48.94 -16.46 -6.51
CA GLU A 211 47.65 -15.92 -6.14
C GLU A 211 46.63 -17.02 -6.42
N ALA A 212 46.37 -17.84 -5.41
CA ALA A 212 45.18 -18.67 -5.38
C ALA A 212 43.97 -17.72 -5.37
N ASP A 213 43.50 -17.40 -6.57
CA ASP A 213 42.40 -16.51 -6.87
C ASP A 213 41.08 -17.21 -6.48
N PHE A 214 40.82 -17.26 -5.17
CA PHE A 214 39.63 -17.88 -4.59
C PHE A 214 38.40 -17.00 -4.87
N GLU A 215 37.81 -17.15 -6.06
CA GLU A 215 36.45 -16.66 -6.33
C GLU A 215 35.45 -17.34 -5.38
N PHE A 216 34.85 -16.56 -4.48
CA PHE A 216 33.91 -17.09 -3.50
C PHE A 216 32.69 -17.75 -4.19
N GLY A 217 32.64 -19.08 -4.17
CA GLY A 217 31.54 -19.90 -4.69
C GLY A 217 31.82 -20.71 -5.96
N LYS A 218 33.01 -20.62 -6.56
CA LYS A 218 33.45 -21.50 -7.66
C LYS A 218 34.84 -22.04 -7.40
N VAL A 219 34.96 -23.36 -7.24
CA VAL A 219 36.26 -24.00 -7.09
C VAL A 219 36.87 -24.15 -8.49
N LYS A 220 37.96 -23.42 -8.77
CA LYS A 220 38.75 -23.57 -10.00
C LYS A 220 39.61 -24.84 -9.87
N LEU A 221 39.21 -25.94 -10.51
CA LEU A 221 40.06 -27.13 -10.66
C LEU A 221 40.66 -27.12 -12.08
N GLY A 222 41.93 -26.73 -12.18
CA GLY A 222 42.76 -26.78 -13.41
C GLY A 222 42.96 -25.44 -14.12
N ASP A 223 43.99 -25.37 -14.98
CA ASP A 223 44.40 -24.25 -15.86
C ASP A 223 43.39 -23.91 -16.98
N GLU A 224 42.09 -24.11 -16.78
CA GLU A 224 41.07 -23.56 -17.69
C GLU A 224 40.85 -22.07 -17.38
N ASP A 225 41.87 -21.25 -17.67
CA ASP A 225 41.78 -19.79 -17.72
C ASP A 225 40.94 -19.38 -18.93
N GLY A 226 39.64 -19.52 -18.78
CA GLY A 226 38.67 -19.07 -19.77
C GLY A 226 37.79 -17.99 -19.17
N ASN A 227 38.02 -16.74 -19.59
CA ASN A 227 37.03 -15.66 -19.52
C ASN A 227 35.78 -16.07 -20.36
N LYS A 228 34.97 -16.99 -19.81
CA LYS A 228 33.77 -17.53 -20.45
C LYS A 228 32.73 -16.42 -20.45
N LYS A 229 32.66 -15.67 -21.56
CA LYS A 229 31.60 -14.68 -21.86
C LYS A 229 30.25 -15.24 -21.40
N LYS A 230 29.43 -14.43 -20.72
CA LYS A 230 28.11 -14.84 -20.20
C LYS A 230 27.24 -15.42 -21.34
N VAL A 231 27.28 -16.74 -21.52
CA VAL A 231 26.49 -17.42 -22.55
C VAL A 231 25.03 -17.27 -22.18
N LYS A 232 24.22 -16.77 -23.13
CA LYS A 232 22.76 -16.64 -22.95
C LYS A 232 22.19 -18.03 -22.65
N LYS A 233 21.32 -18.11 -21.63
CA LYS A 233 20.60 -19.35 -21.30
C LYS A 233 19.81 -19.82 -22.54
N VAL A 234 20.08 -21.03 -23.00
CA VAL A 234 19.36 -21.67 -24.09
C VAL A 234 17.90 -21.94 -23.68
N SER A 235 17.01 -22.06 -24.67
CA SER A 235 15.62 -22.41 -24.38
C SER A 235 15.51 -23.83 -23.83
N LYS A 236 14.55 -24.04 -22.93
CA LYS A 236 14.32 -25.33 -22.26
C LYS A 236 13.97 -26.47 -23.22
N SER A 237 13.42 -26.15 -24.39
CA SER A 237 13.21 -27.10 -25.49
C SER A 237 14.53 -27.60 -26.10
N LYS A 238 15.45 -26.67 -26.37
CA LYS A 238 16.80 -27.00 -26.89
C LYS A 238 17.61 -27.79 -25.86
N GLU A 239 17.47 -27.47 -24.57
CA GLU A 239 18.06 -28.28 -23.49
C GLU A 239 17.50 -29.71 -23.45
N LEU A 240 16.18 -29.88 -23.68
CA LEU A 240 15.56 -31.20 -23.72
C LEU A 240 16.08 -32.04 -24.90
N GLU A 241 16.22 -31.43 -26.08
CA GLU A 241 16.80 -32.11 -27.26
C GLU A 241 18.26 -32.52 -27.01
N LYS A 242 19.07 -31.62 -26.44
CA LYS A 242 20.45 -31.94 -26.04
C LYS A 242 20.49 -33.06 -25.02
N ALA A 243 19.65 -33.02 -23.99
CA ALA A 243 19.54 -34.06 -22.98
C ALA A 243 19.13 -35.43 -23.56
N LYS A 244 18.26 -35.46 -24.57
CA LYS A 244 17.89 -36.69 -25.29
C LYS A 244 19.06 -37.25 -26.08
N LYS A 245 19.70 -36.43 -26.91
CA LYS A 245 20.88 -36.81 -27.69
C LYS A 245 22.02 -37.31 -26.81
N LEU A 246 22.25 -36.64 -25.67
CA LEU A 246 23.22 -37.08 -24.67
C LEU A 246 22.83 -38.40 -24.02
N LYS A 247 21.54 -38.68 -23.81
CA LYS A 247 21.10 -39.99 -23.31
C LYS A 247 21.27 -41.10 -24.35
N GLU A 248 21.05 -40.82 -25.62
CA GLU A 248 21.26 -41.77 -26.72
C GLU A 248 22.75 -42.08 -26.87
N ALA A 249 23.60 -41.06 -26.96
CA ALA A 249 25.06 -41.22 -27.04
C ALA A 249 25.67 -41.95 -25.82
N LYS A 250 25.10 -41.76 -24.62
CA LYS A 250 25.51 -42.49 -23.40
C LYS A 250 25.13 -43.98 -23.43
N LYS A 251 24.07 -44.35 -24.16
CA LYS A 251 23.67 -45.75 -24.31
C LYS A 251 24.53 -46.48 -25.34
N GLU A 252 24.94 -45.78 -26.40
CA GLU A 252 25.76 -46.36 -27.47
C GLU A 252 27.21 -46.58 -27.05
N ASN A 253 27.78 -45.72 -26.18
CA ASN A 253 29.19 -45.80 -25.83
C ASN A 253 29.48 -45.54 -24.34
N VAL A 254 30.03 -46.56 -23.66
CA VAL A 254 30.39 -46.52 -22.23
C VAL A 254 31.52 -45.53 -21.94
N VAL A 255 32.46 -45.34 -22.87
CA VAL A 255 33.56 -44.37 -22.75
C VAL A 255 33.03 -42.94 -22.84
N VAL A 256 32.00 -42.70 -23.65
CA VAL A 256 31.33 -41.39 -23.73
C VAL A 256 30.53 -41.13 -22.45
N ALA A 257 29.89 -42.16 -21.88
CA ALA A 257 29.17 -42.05 -20.62
C ALA A 257 30.07 -41.69 -19.44
N THR A 258 31.22 -42.34 -19.32
CA THR A 258 32.23 -42.06 -18.28
C THR A 258 32.85 -40.67 -18.47
N LYS A 259 33.28 -40.30 -19.68
CA LYS A 259 33.79 -38.94 -19.96
C LYS A 259 32.78 -37.85 -19.58
N HIS A 260 31.49 -38.07 -19.89
CA HIS A 260 30.45 -37.11 -19.56
C HIS A 260 30.11 -37.09 -18.07
N SER A 261 30.15 -38.22 -17.36
CA SER A 261 29.91 -38.24 -15.91
C SER A 261 30.99 -37.48 -15.17
N TRP A 262 32.26 -37.65 -15.55
CA TRP A 262 33.39 -36.88 -15.01
C TRP A 262 33.26 -35.39 -15.32
N LYS A 263 32.97 -35.01 -16.57
CA LYS A 263 32.73 -33.60 -16.94
C LYS A 263 31.56 -32.98 -16.17
N SER A 264 30.47 -33.73 -15.97
CA SER A 264 29.32 -33.23 -15.18
C SER A 264 29.67 -33.08 -13.70
N ALA A 265 30.49 -33.99 -13.16
CA ALA A 265 30.96 -33.92 -11.77
C ALA A 265 31.90 -32.72 -11.56
N THR A 266 32.83 -32.46 -12.48
CA THR A 266 33.71 -31.30 -12.42
C THR A 266 32.93 -29.99 -12.56
N GLU A 267 31.98 -29.90 -13.49
CA GLU A 267 31.11 -28.72 -13.63
C GLU A 267 30.27 -28.46 -12.36
N LYS A 268 29.75 -29.51 -11.72
CA LYS A 268 29.02 -29.39 -10.45
C LYS A 268 29.93 -28.93 -9.31
N ALA A 269 31.15 -29.46 -9.22
CA ALA A 269 32.16 -29.04 -8.24
C ALA A 269 32.58 -27.58 -8.46
N MET A 270 32.64 -27.14 -9.72
CA MET A 270 32.84 -25.74 -10.12
C MET A 270 31.61 -24.83 -9.82
N GLY A 271 30.49 -25.38 -9.34
CA GLY A 271 29.29 -24.63 -8.99
C GLY A 271 28.30 -24.37 -10.14
N VAL A 272 28.48 -25.01 -11.30
CA VAL A 272 27.56 -24.91 -12.44
C VAL A 272 26.35 -25.83 -12.24
N LYS A 273 25.15 -25.28 -12.42
CA LYS A 273 23.89 -26.04 -12.31
C LYS A 273 23.60 -26.83 -13.58
N VAL A 274 24.05 -28.08 -13.62
CA VAL A 274 23.82 -29.02 -14.73
C VAL A 274 22.37 -29.50 -14.77
N HIS A 275 21.70 -29.42 -15.93
CA HIS A 275 20.29 -29.79 -16.13
C HIS A 275 20.11 -30.79 -17.29
N ASP A 276 20.56 -32.02 -17.11
CA ASP A 276 20.62 -33.03 -18.21
C ASP A 276 19.46 -34.03 -18.20
N ASP A 277 18.49 -33.90 -17.28
CA ASP A 277 17.41 -34.87 -17.14
C ASP A 277 16.19 -34.55 -18.04
N PRO A 278 15.92 -35.35 -19.09
CA PRO A 278 14.82 -35.08 -20.00
C PRO A 278 13.45 -35.23 -19.32
N LYS A 279 13.32 -36.10 -18.30
CA LYS A 279 12.08 -36.24 -17.52
C LYS A 279 11.76 -34.96 -16.73
N LEU A 280 12.76 -34.34 -16.11
CA LEU A 280 12.60 -33.08 -15.37
C LEU A 280 12.35 -31.90 -16.30
N LEU A 281 13.07 -31.83 -17.43
CA LEU A 281 12.86 -30.80 -18.45
C LEU A 281 11.44 -30.86 -19.03
N LYS A 282 10.93 -32.05 -19.36
CA LYS A 282 9.52 -32.26 -19.78
C LYS A 282 8.53 -31.77 -18.72
N LYS A 283 8.70 -32.16 -17.45
CA LYS A 283 7.83 -31.70 -16.36
C LYS A 283 7.85 -30.18 -16.21
N SER A 284 9.02 -29.56 -16.39
CA SER A 284 9.15 -28.10 -16.30
C SER A 284 8.45 -27.37 -17.45
N LEU A 285 8.55 -27.90 -18.68
CA LEU A 285 7.83 -27.39 -19.85
C LEU A 285 6.32 -27.52 -19.66
N HIS A 286 5.85 -28.65 -19.12
CA HIS A 286 4.43 -28.84 -18.81
C HIS A 286 3.90 -27.82 -17.78
N LYS A 287 4.66 -27.59 -16.71
CA LYS A 287 4.32 -26.55 -15.71
C LYS A 287 4.27 -25.16 -16.33
N GLU A 288 5.18 -24.86 -17.25
CA GLU A 288 5.20 -23.59 -17.97
C GLU A 288 3.98 -23.45 -18.90
N LYS A 289 3.63 -24.49 -19.67
CA LYS A 289 2.42 -24.52 -20.51
C LYS A 289 1.17 -24.29 -19.67
N LYS A 290 0.98 -25.03 -18.58
CA LYS A 290 -0.14 -24.83 -17.65
C LYS A 290 -0.20 -23.42 -17.07
N ARG A 291 0.95 -22.82 -16.75
CA ARG A 291 0.99 -21.42 -16.26
C ARG A 291 0.55 -20.45 -17.36
N ARG A 292 0.98 -20.66 -18.60
CA ARG A 292 0.57 -19.84 -19.76
C ARG A 292 -0.91 -19.99 -20.04
N GLU A 293 -1.45 -21.21 -20.03
CA GLU A 293 -2.89 -21.48 -20.19
C GLU A 293 -3.72 -20.77 -19.11
N LYS A 294 -3.33 -20.88 -17.84
CA LYS A 294 -4.01 -20.15 -16.74
C LYS A 294 -3.94 -18.64 -16.92
N SER A 295 -2.80 -18.12 -17.38
CA SER A 295 -2.65 -16.69 -17.65
C SER A 295 -3.50 -16.24 -18.84
N ALA A 296 -3.60 -17.07 -19.88
CA ALA A 296 -4.40 -16.80 -21.07
C ALA A 296 -5.90 -16.84 -20.75
N GLY A 297 -6.36 -17.83 -19.99
CA GLY A 297 -7.75 -17.89 -19.51
C GLY A 297 -8.12 -16.64 -18.72
N LYS A 298 -7.32 -16.27 -17.71
CA LYS A 298 -7.53 -15.03 -16.95
C LYS A 298 -7.53 -13.76 -17.80
N TRP A 299 -6.78 -13.74 -18.90
CA TRP A 299 -6.77 -12.61 -19.82
C TRP A 299 -8.06 -12.57 -20.64
N LYS A 300 -8.53 -13.72 -21.15
CA LYS A 300 -9.82 -13.84 -21.82
C LYS A 300 -10.97 -13.40 -20.92
N ASP A 301 -11.03 -13.90 -19.68
CA ASP A 301 -12.06 -13.50 -18.71
C ASP A 301 -12.09 -11.98 -18.51
N ARG A 302 -10.92 -11.33 -18.45
CA ARG A 302 -10.83 -9.86 -18.34
C ARG A 302 -11.36 -9.15 -19.58
N VAL A 303 -10.98 -9.62 -20.77
CA VAL A 303 -11.46 -9.04 -22.03
C VAL A 303 -12.98 -9.20 -22.13
N GLU A 304 -13.50 -10.39 -21.86
CA GLU A 304 -14.94 -10.66 -21.85
C GLU A 304 -15.69 -9.78 -20.83
N THR A 305 -15.14 -9.59 -19.62
CA THR A 305 -15.76 -8.68 -18.64
C THR A 305 -15.77 -7.23 -19.14
N GLN A 306 -14.71 -6.80 -19.83
CA GLN A 306 -14.63 -5.45 -20.38
C GLN A 306 -15.62 -5.26 -21.54
N GLU A 307 -15.78 -6.27 -22.39
CA GLU A 307 -16.75 -6.28 -23.49
C GLU A 307 -18.18 -6.26 -22.96
N LYS A 308 -18.53 -7.12 -22.00
CA LYS A 308 -19.84 -7.08 -21.32
C LYS A 308 -20.14 -5.71 -20.72
N MET A 309 -19.19 -5.12 -19.99
CA MET A 309 -19.36 -3.78 -19.41
C MET A 309 -19.50 -2.69 -20.50
N ARG A 310 -18.90 -2.87 -21.68
CA ARG A 310 -19.05 -1.96 -22.82
C ARG A 310 -20.43 -2.13 -23.45
N GLU A 311 -20.85 -3.36 -23.70
CA GLU A 311 -22.16 -3.71 -24.26
C GLU A 311 -23.30 -3.26 -23.35
N GLU A 312 -23.23 -3.49 -22.04
CA GLU A 312 -24.23 -3.01 -21.09
C GLU A 312 -24.36 -1.48 -21.12
N LYS A 313 -23.24 -0.76 -21.21
CA LYS A 313 -23.26 0.71 -21.33
C LYS A 313 -23.85 1.16 -22.66
N GLN A 314 -23.55 0.44 -23.75
CA GLN A 314 -24.13 0.72 -25.06
C GLN A 314 -25.64 0.43 -25.07
N ALA A 315 -26.07 -0.71 -24.55
CA ALA A 315 -27.48 -1.10 -24.41
C ALA A 315 -28.28 -0.10 -23.56
N LYS A 316 -27.71 0.39 -22.46
CA LYS A 316 -28.34 1.46 -21.66
C LYS A 316 -28.49 2.76 -22.44
N ARG A 317 -27.49 3.13 -23.27
CA ARG A 317 -27.57 4.32 -24.12
C ARG A 317 -28.62 4.15 -25.22
N THR A 318 -28.66 3.01 -25.91
CA THR A 318 -29.66 2.74 -26.95
C THR A 318 -31.07 2.74 -26.35
N GLY A 319 -31.25 2.08 -25.20
CA GLY A 319 -32.52 2.11 -24.45
C GLY A 319 -32.97 3.52 -24.10
N ASN A 320 -32.08 4.36 -23.56
CA ASN A 320 -32.42 5.76 -23.23
C ASN A 320 -32.75 6.60 -24.48
N ILE A 321 -32.09 6.34 -25.61
CA ILE A 321 -32.36 7.02 -26.89
C ILE A 321 -33.73 6.60 -27.42
N GLU A 322 -34.03 5.30 -27.40
CA GLU A 322 -35.32 4.74 -27.80
C GLU A 322 -36.45 5.25 -26.91
N GLU A 323 -36.24 5.27 -25.59
CA GLU A 323 -37.21 5.83 -24.64
C GLU A 323 -37.47 7.30 -24.94
N ARG A 324 -36.42 8.11 -25.16
CA ARG A 324 -36.58 9.52 -25.56
C ARG A 324 -37.34 9.66 -26.89
N ALA A 325 -37.11 8.78 -27.85
CA ALA A 325 -37.83 8.76 -29.11
C ALA A 325 -39.31 8.40 -28.91
N ASN A 326 -39.61 7.41 -28.08
CA ASN A 326 -40.96 6.98 -27.75
C ASN A 326 -41.72 8.05 -26.95
N GLN A 327 -41.08 8.70 -25.98
CA GLN A 327 -41.65 9.84 -25.26
C GLN A 327 -42.00 11.00 -26.21
N LYS A 328 -41.15 11.30 -27.21
CA LYS A 328 -41.46 12.30 -28.25
C LYS A 328 -42.67 11.89 -29.08
N LYS A 329 -42.78 10.62 -29.49
CA LYS A 329 -43.95 10.08 -30.21
C LYS A 329 -45.22 10.16 -29.35
N ALA A 330 -45.16 9.71 -28.11
CA ALA A 330 -46.27 9.77 -27.15
C ALA A 330 -46.74 11.21 -26.89
N ARG A 331 -45.82 12.17 -26.72
CA ARG A 331 -46.18 13.59 -26.59
C ARG A 331 -46.89 14.14 -27.84
N LYS A 332 -46.50 13.71 -29.04
CA LYS A 332 -47.20 14.09 -30.28
C LYS A 332 -48.60 13.48 -30.35
N ILE A 333 -48.75 12.22 -29.96
CA ILE A 333 -50.04 11.53 -29.89
C ILE A 333 -50.95 12.21 -28.86
N ALA A 334 -50.48 12.43 -27.63
CA ALA A 334 -51.24 13.10 -26.58
C ALA A 334 -51.63 14.54 -26.96
N LYS A 335 -50.77 15.29 -27.67
CA LYS A 335 -51.13 16.62 -28.22
C LYS A 335 -52.24 16.52 -29.27
N ARG A 336 -52.23 15.49 -30.13
CA ARG A 336 -53.28 15.25 -31.12
C ARG A 336 -54.60 14.87 -30.45
N GLU A 337 -54.56 13.94 -29.49
CA GLU A 337 -55.73 13.53 -28.71
C GLU A 337 -56.30 14.70 -27.90
N LYS A 338 -55.46 15.50 -27.22
CA LYS A 338 -55.92 16.70 -26.51
C LYS A 338 -56.56 17.72 -27.46
N LYS A 339 -56.07 17.86 -28.69
CA LYS A 339 -56.71 18.71 -29.71
C LYS A 339 -58.05 18.14 -30.16
N LEU A 340 -58.14 16.83 -30.37
CA LEU A 340 -59.36 16.14 -30.74
C LEU A 340 -60.42 16.20 -29.62
N MET A 341 -59.98 16.13 -28.37
CA MET A 341 -60.84 16.09 -27.17
C MET A 341 -61.09 17.46 -26.54
N ARG A 342 -60.55 18.56 -27.10
CA ARG A 342 -60.84 19.93 -26.65
C ARG A 342 -62.27 20.28 -27.05
N PRO A 343 -63.18 20.57 -26.09
CA PRO A 343 -64.52 21.07 -26.41
C PRO A 343 -64.38 22.38 -27.20
N GLY A 344 -64.98 22.45 -28.38
CA GLY A 344 -65.10 23.70 -29.13
C GLY A 344 -66.12 24.64 -28.48
N PHE A 345 -66.29 25.83 -29.09
CA PHE A 345 -67.26 26.85 -28.67
C PHE A 345 -68.73 26.34 -28.65
N GLU A 346 -69.03 25.23 -29.35
CA GLU A 346 -70.36 24.60 -29.39
C GLU A 346 -70.45 23.27 -28.60
N GLY A 347 -69.43 22.90 -27.82
CA GLY A 347 -69.41 21.63 -27.09
C GLY A 347 -68.99 20.41 -27.93
N ARG A 348 -68.91 19.23 -27.30
CA ARG A 348 -68.44 17.98 -27.94
C ARG A 348 -69.40 17.52 -29.03
N LYS A 349 -68.95 17.48 -30.29
CA LYS A 349 -69.67 16.83 -31.39
C LYS A 349 -69.45 15.32 -31.30
N GLU A 350 -70.42 14.61 -30.74
CA GLU A 350 -70.45 13.16 -30.73
C GLU A 350 -70.87 12.67 -32.12
N GLY A 351 -69.91 12.20 -32.92
CA GLY A 351 -70.18 11.49 -34.17
C GLY A 351 -69.75 12.19 -35.47
N TYR A 352 -69.22 11.37 -36.38
CA TYR A 352 -68.93 11.72 -37.77
C TYR A 352 -70.25 11.81 -38.55
N ILE A 353 -70.70 13.03 -38.84
CA ILE A 353 -71.79 13.28 -39.79
C ILE A 353 -71.32 12.83 -41.18
N GLY A 354 -71.68 11.60 -41.56
CA GLY A 354 -71.28 11.02 -42.83
C GLY A 354 -71.66 9.56 -43.07
N GLY A 355 -72.44 8.92 -42.19
CA GLY A 355 -73.06 7.62 -42.46
C GLY A 355 -74.32 7.80 -43.30
N LYS A 356 -74.16 7.77 -44.63
CA LYS A 356 -75.24 7.86 -45.61
C LYS A 356 -76.11 6.59 -45.54
N SER A 357 -77.32 6.71 -44.99
CA SER A 357 -78.44 5.83 -45.32
C SER A 357 -79.14 6.41 -46.55
N GLY A 358 -79.20 5.65 -47.64
CA GLY A 358 -79.82 6.04 -48.90
C GLY A 358 -79.26 5.21 -50.04
#